data_AF-A0A969F8G2-F1
#
_entry.id   AF-A0A969F8G2-F1
#
_cell.length_a   1.000
_cell.length_b   1.000
_cell.length_c   1.000
_cell.angle_alpha   90.00
_cell.angle_beta   90.00
_cell.angle_gamma   90.00
#
_symmetry.space_group_name_H-M   'P 1'
#
loop_
_entity.id
_entity.type
_entity.pdbx_description
1 polymer ?
#
loop_
_entity_poly.entity_id
_entity_poly.type
_entity_poly.pdbx_seq_one_letter_code
_entity_poly.pdbx_strand_id
1 'polypeptide(L)' 'MEPVININEADEQTLATLPGISMKLAQRIVAYREEQGAFGEVQELTAVSGISSR' A
#
# COMPACT_ATOMS: atom_id res chain seq x y z
N MET A 1 3.05 11.79 -16.78
CA MET A 1 3.14 10.35 -16.45
C MET A 1 3.05 10.27 -14.94
N GLU A 2 2.08 9.53 -14.41
CA GLU A 2 2.04 9.24 -12.98
C GLU A 2 3.17 8.25 -12.66
N PRO A 3 3.89 8.42 -11.55
CA PRO A 3 4.94 7.47 -11.18
C PRO A 3 4.33 6.10 -10.87
N VAL A 4 4.84 5.07 -11.53
CA VAL A 4 4.51 3.67 -11.21
C VAL A 4 5.30 3.31 -9.96
N ILE A 5 4.61 3.06 -8.84
CA ILE A 5 5.22 2.74 -7.56
C ILE A 5 5.04 1.25 -7.28
N ASN A 6 6.14 0.56 -6.98
CA ASN A 6 6.10 -0.85 -6.59
C ASN A 6 5.64 -0.97 -5.14
N ILE A 7 4.46 -1.53 -4.92
CA ILE A 7 3.86 -1.67 -3.59
C ILE A 7 4.58 -2.66 -2.66
N ASN A 8 5.40 -3.55 -3.20
CA ASN A 8 6.17 -4.52 -2.42
C ASN A 8 7.54 -3.99 -2.00
N GLU A 9 8.00 -2.87 -2.57
CA GLU A 9 9.35 -2.32 -2.34
C GLU A 9 9.33 -0.89 -1.82
N ALA A 10 8.34 -0.07 -2.20
CA ALA A 10 8.27 1.32 -1.80
C ALA A 10 8.10 1.47 -0.28
N ASP A 11 8.76 2.47 0.31
CA ASP A 11 8.56 2.84 1.70
C ASP A 11 7.23 3.57 1.91
N GLU A 12 6.84 3.76 3.17
CA GLU A 12 5.58 4.44 3.50
C GLU A 12 5.55 5.90 3.02
N GLN A 13 6.71 6.56 2.92
CA GLN A 13 6.79 7.95 2.45
C GLN A 13 6.46 8.05 0.97
N THR A 14 7.02 7.14 0.17
CA THR A 14 6.78 7.02 -1.27
C THR A 14 5.33 6.64 -1.54
N LEU A 15 4.79 5.67 -0.81
CA LEU A 15 3.38 5.28 -0.93
C LEU A 15 2.42 6.42 -0.56
N ALA A 16 2.76 7.22 0.45
CA ALA A 16 1.96 8.38 0.86
C ALA A 16 1.95 9.55 -0.16
N THR A 17 2.76 9.46 -1.23
CA THR A 17 2.67 10.41 -2.36
C THR A 17 1.52 10.10 -3.30
N LEU A 18 0.94 8.89 -3.22
CA LEU A 18 -0.15 8.47 -4.10
C LEU A 18 -1.47 9.14 -3.70
N PRO A 19 -2.28 9.59 -4.69
CA PRO A 19 -3.58 10.17 -4.41
C PRO A 19 -4.48 9.15 -3.69
N GLY A 20 -5.07 9.59 -2.57
CA GLY A 20 -5.91 8.73 -1.73
C GLY A 20 -5.14 7.86 -0.71
N ILE A 21 -3.81 7.87 -0.72
CA ILE A 21 -3.00 7.17 0.28
C ILE A 21 -2.45 8.17 1.29
N SER A 22 -2.98 8.13 2.51
CA SER A 22 -2.40 8.88 3.64
C SER A 22 -1.16 8.17 4.21
N MET A 23 -0.30 8.90 4.92
CA MET A 23 0.85 8.31 5.63
C MET A 23 0.46 7.14 6.53
N LYS A 24 -0.67 7.26 7.23
CA LYS A 24 -1.18 6.20 8.11
C LYS A 24 -1.61 4.95 7.33
N LEU A 25 -2.13 5.12 6.12
CA LEU A 25 -2.49 4.01 5.25
C LEU A 25 -1.24 3.34 4.67
N ALA A 26 -0.28 4.15 4.22
CA ALA A 26 1.01 3.67 3.73
C ALA A 26 1.75 2.82 4.77
N GLN A 27 1.81 3.27 6.02
CA GLN A 27 2.37 2.50 7.14
C GLN A 27 1.69 1.15 7.32
N ARG A 28 0.36 1.08 7.17
CA ARG A 28 -0.37 -0.19 7.28
C ARG A 28 -0.09 -1.12 6.11
N ILE A 29 0.11 -0.59 4.90
CA ILE A 29 0.49 -1.38 3.73
C ILE A 29 1.86 -2.03 3.96
N VAL A 30 2.84 -1.24 4.42
CA VAL A 30 4.19 -1.73 4.74
C VAL A 30 4.14 -2.77 5.86
N ALA A 31 3.46 -2.48 6.97
CA ALA A 31 3.31 -3.42 8.07
C ALA A 31 2.62 -4.73 7.63
N TYR A 32 1.57 -4.64 6.81
CA TYR A 32 0.89 -5.81 6.30
C TYR A 32 1.82 -6.72 5.49
N ARG A 33 2.61 -6.15 4.55
CA ARG A 33 3.52 -6.98 3.74
C ARG A 33 4.71 -7.53 4.55
N GLU A 34 5.12 -6.86 5.61
CA GLU A 34 6.15 -7.34 6.53
C GLU A 34 5.66 -8.52 7.39
N GLU A 35 4.38 -8.48 7.80
CA GLU A 35 3.78 -9.52 8.65
C GLU A 35 3.22 -10.71 7.85
N GLN A 36 2.59 -10.45 6.70
CA GLN A 36 1.87 -11.46 5.90
C GLN A 36 2.65 -11.90 4.66
N GLY A 37 3.67 -11.16 4.25
CA GLY A 37 4.39 -11.36 3.00
C GLY A 37 3.95 -10.42 1.88
N ALA A 38 4.67 -10.47 0.76
CA ALA A 38 4.43 -9.60 -0.39
C ALA A 38 3.02 -9.78 -0.98
N PHE A 39 2.44 -8.69 -1.50
CA PHE A 39 1.17 -8.73 -2.20
C PHE A 39 1.32 -9.48 -3.54
N GLY A 40 0.51 -10.52 -3.73
CA GLY A 40 0.44 -11.29 -4.98
C GLY A 40 -0.50 -10.68 -6.00
N GLU A 41 -1.57 -10.03 -5.54
CA GLU A 41 -2.56 -9.35 -6.36
C GLU A 41 -3.07 -8.06 -5.69
N VAL A 42 -3.61 -7.14 -6.50
CA VAL A 42 -4.06 -5.82 -6.01
C VAL A 42 -5.22 -5.95 -5.02
N GLN A 43 -6.03 -7.01 -5.16
CA GLN A 43 -7.20 -7.29 -4.33
C GLN A 43 -6.80 -7.54 -2.86
N GLU A 44 -5.61 -8.09 -2.61
CA GLU A 44 -5.10 -8.33 -1.26
C GLU A 44 -4.95 -7.03 -0.45
N LEU A 45 -4.85 -5.87 -1.11
CA LEU A 45 -4.83 -4.57 -0.42
C LEU A 45 -6.11 -4.32 0.37
N THR A 46 -7.24 -4.94 0.01
CA THR A 46 -8.49 -4.82 0.78
C THR A 46 -8.39 -5.46 2.17
N ALA A 47 -7.40 -6.32 2.42
CA ALA A 47 -7.09 -6.84 3.75
C ALA A 47 -6.47 -5.77 4.67
N VAL A 48 -5.89 -4.71 4.09
CA VAL A 48 -5.34 -3.59 4.85
C VAL A 48 -6.47 -2.69 5.33
N SER A 49 -6.60 -2.55 6.65
CA SER A 49 -7.64 -1.71 7.25
C SER A 49 -7.59 -0.27 6.73
N GLY A 50 -8.71 0.19 6.18
CA GLY A 50 -8.85 1.53 5.59
C GLY A 50 -8.70 1.57 4.06
N ILE A 51 -8.42 0.43 3.42
CA ILE A 51 -8.54 0.27 1.97
C ILE A 51 -9.90 -0.36 1.66
N SER A 52 -10.67 0.26 0.77
CA SER A 52 -11.92 -0.31 0.25
C SER A 52 -11.88 -0.33 -1.27
N SER A 53 -12.27 -1.44 -1.88
CA SER A 53 -12.56 -1.50 -3.31
C SER A 53 -13.86 -0.73 -3.57
N ARG A 54 -13.77 0.49 -4.08
CA ARG A 54 -14.93 1.27 -4.49
C ARG A 54 -14.72 1.85 -5.87
#